data_AF-A0A1B8QIK4-F1
#
_entry.id   AF-A0A1B8QIK4-F1
#
_cell.length_a   1.000
_cell.length_b   1.000
_cell.length_c   1.000
_cell.angle_alpha   90.00
_cell.angle_beta   90.00
_cell.angle_gamma   90.00
#
_symmetry.space_group_name_H-M   'P 1'
#
loop_
_entity.id
_entity.type
_entity.pdbx_description
1 polymer ?
#
loop_
_entity_poly.entity_id
_entity_poly.type
_entity_poly.pdbx_seq_one_letter_code
_entity_poly.pdbx_strand_id
1 'polypeptide(L)'
;MKIKPLLASTLTAIGLSMALAMPTTAFAQTCKVTNPTGTPLNARATPNGKVIGQVKNGTTVYVSEYDYDDKGRPWVLVFHARTDRYIGWVFREFISCY
;
A
#
# COMPACT_ATOMS: atom_id res chain seq x y z
N MET A 1 -16.21 -19.20 65.63
CA MET A 1 -14.92 -18.47 65.63
C MET A 1 -13.96 -19.16 64.65
N LYS A 2 -13.76 -18.60 63.44
CA LYS A 2 -12.58 -18.83 62.58
C LYS A 2 -12.42 -17.60 61.68
N ILE A 3 -11.44 -16.77 62.01
CA ILE A 3 -11.04 -15.58 61.27
C ILE A 3 -10.16 -16.06 60.10
N LYS A 4 -10.49 -15.71 58.86
CA LYS A 4 -9.62 -15.97 57.70
C LYS A 4 -8.60 -14.82 57.57
N PRO A 5 -7.32 -15.13 57.29
CA PRO A 5 -6.26 -14.12 57.28
C PRO A 5 -6.34 -13.24 56.03
N LEU A 6 -6.11 -11.95 56.24
CA LEU A 6 -5.81 -10.96 55.20
C LEU A 6 -4.47 -11.34 54.55
N LEU A 7 -4.52 -11.78 53.29
CA LEU A 7 -3.33 -11.91 52.45
C LEU A 7 -3.12 -10.58 51.72
N ALA A 8 -2.25 -9.75 52.29
CA ALA A 8 -1.58 -8.68 51.57
C ALA A 8 -0.57 -9.31 50.61
N SER A 9 -0.61 -8.97 49.32
CA SER A 9 0.47 -9.34 48.39
C SER A 9 0.63 -8.27 47.30
N THR A 10 1.61 -7.40 47.59
CA THR A 10 2.60 -6.80 46.70
C THR A 10 2.12 -6.18 45.38
N LEU A 11 2.22 -4.85 45.32
CA LEU A 11 2.25 -4.06 44.09
C LEU A 11 3.27 -4.64 43.10
N THR A 12 2.80 -5.15 41.97
CA THR A 12 3.64 -5.39 40.80
C THR A 12 3.80 -4.05 40.07
N ALA A 13 5.01 -3.50 40.09
CA ALA A 13 5.36 -2.32 39.31
C ALA A 13 5.26 -2.68 37.81
N ILE A 14 4.25 -2.11 37.14
CA ILE A 14 4.10 -2.21 35.68
C ILE A 14 5.16 -1.28 35.08
N GLY A 15 6.29 -1.86 34.65
CA GLY A 15 7.27 -1.17 33.84
C GLY A 15 6.65 -0.81 32.49
N LEU A 16 6.27 0.45 32.31
CA LEU A 16 5.75 0.96 31.04
C LEU A 16 6.92 1.10 30.05
N SER A 17 7.22 0.04 29.30
CA SER A 17 8.18 0.10 28.20
C SER A 17 7.66 1.04 27.11
N MET A 18 8.19 2.27 27.10
CA MET A 18 7.90 3.27 26.08
C MET A 18 8.62 2.86 24.78
N ALA A 19 7.93 2.10 23.94
CA ALA A 19 8.42 1.76 22.61
C ALA A 19 8.54 3.04 21.77
N LEU A 20 9.77 3.40 21.42
CA LEU A 20 10.04 4.47 20.46
C LEU A 20 9.52 4.03 19.08
N ALA A 21 8.41 4.61 18.65
CA ALA A 21 7.91 4.42 17.28
C ALA A 21 8.89 5.09 16.32
N MET A 22 9.62 4.30 15.54
CA MET A 22 10.43 4.83 14.43
C MET A 22 9.49 5.26 13.29
N PRO A 23 9.64 6.47 12.73
CA PRO A 23 8.87 6.88 11.58
C PRO A 23 9.27 6.02 10.37
N THR A 24 8.34 5.25 9.82
CA THR A 24 8.50 4.58 8.53
C THR A 24 8.22 5.58 7.43
N THR A 25 9.27 6.10 6.78
CA THR A 25 9.10 6.89 5.56
C THR A 25 8.71 5.97 4.41
N ALA A 26 7.42 5.92 4.07
CA ALA A 26 6.97 5.25 2.86
C ALA A 26 7.35 6.11 1.65
N PHE A 27 8.39 5.72 0.91
CA PHE A 27 8.73 6.34 -0.36
C PHE A 27 7.81 5.79 -1.45
N ALA A 28 6.95 6.64 -2.01
CA ALA A 28 6.17 6.28 -3.18
C ALA A 28 7.12 6.02 -4.37
N GLN A 29 7.21 4.78 -4.83
CA GLN A 29 8.10 4.41 -5.92
C GLN A 29 7.63 5.08 -7.21
N THR A 30 8.50 5.86 -7.85
CA THR A 30 8.18 6.52 -9.12
C THR A 30 8.42 5.57 -10.28
N CYS A 31 7.48 5.57 -11.22
CA CYS A 31 7.50 4.70 -12.38
C CYS A 31 7.04 5.44 -13.64
N LYS A 32 7.34 4.86 -14.79
CA LYS A 32 6.88 5.32 -16.10
C LYS A 32 6.03 4.25 -16.76
N VAL A 33 4.92 4.64 -17.37
CA VAL A 33 4.04 3.71 -18.11
C VAL A 33 4.73 3.25 -19.39
N THR A 34 4.85 1.93 -19.56
CA THR A 34 5.64 1.27 -20.60
C THR A 34 4.88 0.06 -21.18
N ASN A 35 3.58 0.22 -21.49
CA ASN A 35 2.78 -0.85 -22.10
C ASN A 35 3.41 -1.31 -23.43
N PRO A 36 3.86 -2.57 -23.54
CA PRO A 36 4.62 -3.05 -24.71
C PRO A 36 3.79 -3.13 -25.99
N THR A 37 2.47 -3.10 -25.88
CA THR A 37 1.57 -3.12 -27.04
C THR A 37 1.50 -1.79 -27.79
N GLY A 38 2.07 -0.71 -27.23
CA GLY A 38 2.00 0.64 -27.80
C GLY A 38 0.65 1.35 -27.61
N THR A 39 -0.36 0.67 -27.07
CA THR A 39 -1.67 1.27 -26.75
C THR A 39 -1.67 1.92 -25.35
N PRO A 40 -2.58 2.88 -25.08
CA PRO A 40 -2.79 3.37 -23.72
C PRO A 40 -3.09 2.22 -22.75
N LEU A 41 -2.49 2.28 -21.55
CA LEU A 41 -2.67 1.28 -20.51
C LEU A 41 -4.02 1.48 -19.81
N ASN A 42 -4.82 0.43 -19.69
CA ASN A 42 -6.08 0.48 -18.95
C ASN A 42 -5.83 0.64 -17.45
N ALA A 43 -6.54 1.59 -16.84
CA ALA A 43 -6.64 1.75 -15.39
C ALA A 43 -8.00 1.20 -14.93
N ARG A 44 -8.00 0.47 -13.82
CA ARG A 44 -9.16 -0.29 -13.32
C ARG A 44 -9.52 0.11 -11.89
N ALA A 45 -10.78 -0.10 -11.52
CA ALA A 45 -11.29 0.22 -10.18
C ALA A 45 -10.66 -0.67 -9.09
N THR A 46 -10.33 -1.91 -9.43
CA THR A 46 -9.66 -2.92 -8.60
C THR A 46 -8.74 -3.76 -9.50
N PRO A 47 -7.84 -4.59 -8.93
CA PRO A 47 -7.10 -5.59 -9.69
C PRO A 47 -8.03 -6.40 -10.60
N ASN A 48 -7.72 -6.42 -11.91
CA ASN A 48 -8.51 -7.09 -12.95
C ASN A 48 -10.01 -6.70 -13.02
N GLY A 49 -10.44 -5.64 -12.32
CA GLY A 49 -11.82 -5.18 -12.27
C GLY A 49 -12.26 -4.36 -13.48
N LYS A 50 -13.35 -3.61 -13.35
CA LYS A 50 -13.85 -2.74 -14.43
C LYS A 50 -12.81 -1.67 -14.82
N VAL A 51 -12.64 -1.45 -16.13
CA VAL A 51 -11.84 -0.33 -16.66
C VAL A 51 -12.56 0.99 -16.36
N ILE A 52 -11.86 1.92 -15.72
CA ILE A 52 -12.36 3.25 -15.36
C ILE A 52 -11.64 4.38 -16.10
N GLY A 53 -10.56 4.06 -16.79
CA GLY A 53 -9.80 5.04 -17.57
C GLY A 53 -8.61 4.41 -18.29
N GLN A 54 -7.83 5.27 -18.91
CA GLN A 54 -6.61 4.90 -19.60
C GLN A 54 -5.50 5.90 -19.31
N VAL A 55 -4.27 5.41 -19.26
CA VAL A 55 -3.06 6.20 -19.08
C VAL A 55 -2.13 6.02 -20.27
N LYS A 56 -1.59 7.12 -20.80
CA LYS A 56 -0.73 7.11 -21.99
C LYS A 56 0.63 6.50 -21.64
N ASN A 57 1.24 5.84 -22.63
CA ASN A 57 2.65 5.46 -22.51
C ASN A 57 3.51 6.70 -22.28
N GLY A 58 4.54 6.52 -21.44
CA GLY A 58 5.45 7.58 -21.04
C GLY A 58 4.97 8.46 -19.89
N THR A 59 3.71 8.34 -19.44
CA THR A 59 3.24 9.04 -18.24
C THR A 59 4.02 8.60 -17.02
N THR A 60 4.50 9.57 -16.23
CA THR A 60 5.13 9.31 -14.93
C THR A 60 4.06 9.20 -13.85
N VAL A 61 4.13 8.13 -13.08
CA VAL A 61 3.23 7.80 -11.98
C VAL A 61 4.03 7.46 -10.73
N TYR A 62 3.41 7.50 -9.56
CA TYR A 62 3.96 6.83 -8.39
C TYR A 62 3.03 5.70 -7.95
N VAL A 63 3.62 4.68 -7.34
CA VAL A 63 2.90 3.54 -6.75
C VAL A 63 2.54 3.87 -5.31
N SER A 64 1.26 3.76 -5.00
CA SER A 64 0.75 3.91 -3.63
C SER A 64 0.51 2.57 -2.94
N GLU A 65 0.17 1.53 -3.69
CA GLU A 65 -0.23 0.23 -3.15
C GLU A 65 0.07 -0.89 -4.15
N TYR A 66 0.27 -2.11 -3.63
CA TYR A 66 0.41 -3.35 -4.37
C TYR A 66 -0.72 -4.30 -3.97
N ASP A 67 -1.25 -5.04 -4.94
CA ASP A 67 -2.22 -6.12 -4.71
C ASP A 67 -2.11 -7.17 -5.82
N TYR A 68 -2.82 -8.28 -5.67
CA TYR A 68 -2.82 -9.39 -6.61
C TYR A 68 -4.25 -9.74 -6.99
N ASP A 69 -4.48 -10.10 -8.25
CA ASP A 69 -5.77 -10.67 -8.64
C ASP A 69 -5.87 -12.16 -8.28
N ASP A 70 -7.04 -12.76 -8.51
CA ASP A 70 -7.31 -14.19 -8.23
C ASP A 70 -6.38 -15.16 -8.99
N LYS A 71 -5.59 -14.67 -9.94
CA LYS A 71 -4.59 -15.45 -10.68
C LYS A 71 -3.17 -15.20 -10.18
N GLY A 72 -3.00 -14.47 -9.08
CA GLY A 72 -1.72 -14.12 -8.50
C GLY A 72 -0.92 -13.13 -9.35
N ARG A 73 -1.54 -12.42 -10.30
CA ARG A 73 -0.82 -11.43 -11.11
C ARG A 73 -0.73 -10.12 -10.35
N PRO A 74 0.42 -9.45 -10.33
CA PRO A 74 0.61 -8.22 -9.56
C PRO A 74 -0.06 -7.01 -10.21
N TRP A 75 -0.71 -6.21 -9.39
CA TRP A 75 -1.31 -4.93 -9.73
C TRP A 75 -0.78 -3.86 -8.80
N VAL A 76 -0.80 -2.62 -9.27
CA VAL A 76 -0.45 -1.47 -8.45
C VAL A 76 -1.46 -0.36 -8.60
N LEU A 77 -1.78 0.26 -7.46
CA LEU A 77 -2.56 1.49 -7.44
C LEU A 77 -1.63 2.66 -7.74
N VAL A 78 -1.96 3.43 -8.77
CA VAL A 78 -1.11 4.54 -9.22
C VAL A 78 -1.82 5.88 -9.26
N PHE A 79 -1.01 6.91 -9.06
CA PHE A 79 -1.40 8.31 -9.16
C PHE A 79 -0.45 9.02 -10.11
N HIS A 80 -0.95 10.08 -10.75
CA HIS A 80 -0.12 10.90 -11.63
C HIS A 80 0.94 11.65 -10.83
N ALA A 81 2.23 11.43 -11.13
CA ALA A 81 3.32 11.88 -10.25
C ALA A 81 3.44 13.40 -10.09
N ARG A 82 2.95 14.18 -11.07
CA ARG A 82 3.02 15.65 -11.03
C ARG A 82 1.82 16.32 -10.36
N THR A 83 0.65 15.69 -10.45
CA THR A 83 -0.62 16.35 -10.13
C THR A 83 -1.37 15.64 -9.01
N ASP A 84 -0.79 14.56 -8.47
CA ASP A 84 -1.38 13.74 -7.43
C ASP A 84 -2.78 13.19 -7.77
N ARG A 85 -3.07 13.09 -9.08
CA ARG A 85 -4.39 12.72 -9.56
C ARG A 85 -4.51 11.20 -9.52
N TYR A 86 -5.57 10.70 -8.86
CA TYR A 86 -5.95 9.30 -8.90
C TYR A 86 -6.12 8.81 -10.35
N ILE A 87 -5.51 7.67 -10.67
CA ILE A 87 -5.63 7.00 -11.97
C ILE A 87 -6.36 5.67 -11.81
N GLY A 88 -5.97 4.86 -10.82
CA GLY A 88 -6.54 3.54 -10.55
C GLY A 88 -5.50 2.43 -10.61
N TRP A 89 -5.98 1.19 -10.60
CA TRP A 89 -5.16 -0.02 -10.64
C TRP A 89 -4.66 -0.30 -12.04
N VAL A 90 -3.35 -0.50 -12.19
CA VAL A 90 -2.72 -0.88 -13.45
C VAL A 90 -1.91 -2.16 -13.29
N PHE A 91 -1.70 -2.88 -14.39
CA PHE A 91 -0.90 -4.10 -14.41
C PHE A 91 0.57 -3.76 -14.15
N ARG A 92 1.17 -4.36 -13.12
CA ARG A 92 2.48 -3.95 -12.60
C ARG A 92 3.61 -4.11 -13.63
N GLU A 93 3.48 -5.07 -14.53
CA GLU A 93 4.44 -5.38 -15.58
C GLU A 93 4.46 -4.32 -16.69
N PHE A 94 3.44 -3.47 -16.77
CA PHE A 94 3.31 -2.45 -17.82
C PHE A 94 3.76 -1.05 -17.35
N ILE A 95 4.48 -1.00 -16.23
CA ILE A 95 5.18 0.18 -15.76
C ILE A 95 6.64 -0.17 -15.38
N SER A 96 7.55 0.78 -15.53
CA SER A 96 8.96 0.64 -15.21
C SER A 96 9.35 1.64 -14.12
N CYS A 97 9.76 1.14 -12.96
CA CYS A 97 10.10 1.94 -11.78
C CYS A 97 11.61 2.19 -11.67
N TYR A 98 12.00 3.33 -11.09
CA TYR A 98 13.40 3.77 -10.97
C TYR A 98 13.62 4.65 -9.73
#